data_AF-A0A945VGK3-F1
#
_entry.id   AF-A0A945VGK3-F1
#
_cell.length_a   1.000
_cell.length_b   1.000
_cell.length_c   1.000
_cell.angle_alpha   90.00
_cell.angle_beta   90.00
_cell.angle_gamma   90.00
#
_symmetry.space_group_name_H-M   'P 1'
#
loop_
_entity.id
_entity.type
_entity.pdbx_description
1 polymer ?
#
loop_
_entity_poly.entity_id
_entity_poly.type
_entity_poly.pdbx_seq_one_letter_code
_entity_poly.pdbx_strand_id
1 'polypeptide(L)' 'MRLINKYIPFILLFLSTSFSQDYSINFDGNNDYILIPDHNQLDLTENYTIEAWIFPESFTWLAGIVSKYQTSGANGYLL' A
#
# COMPACT_ATOMS: atom_id res chain seq x y z
N MET A 1 -25.80 -0.23 37.19
CA MET A 1 -24.97 -1.12 36.35
C MET A 1 -25.66 -1.64 35.07
N ARG A 2 -26.98 -1.88 35.05
CA ARG A 2 -27.71 -2.41 33.85
C ARG A 2 -27.86 -1.45 32.67
N LEU A 3 -27.81 -0.13 32.91
CA LEU A 3 -28.02 0.90 31.89
C LEU A 3 -26.85 1.04 30.91
N ILE A 4 -25.61 0.85 31.38
CA ILE A 4 -24.38 0.98 30.56
C ILE A 4 -24.27 -0.19 29.58
N ASN A 5 -24.60 -1.41 30.01
CA ASN A 5 -24.46 -2.61 29.19
C ASN A 5 -25.36 -2.64 27.95
N LYS A 6 -26.46 -1.87 27.96
CA LYS A 6 -27.38 -1.75 26.82
C LYS A 6 -26.74 -1.02 25.63
N TYR A 7 -25.80 -0.12 25.88
CA TYR A 7 -25.16 0.69 24.84
C TYR A 7 -23.85 0.09 24.34
N ILE A 8 -23.26 -0.89 25.03
CA ILE A 8 -22.05 -1.60 24.62
C ILE A 8 -22.09 -2.09 23.15
N PRO A 9 -23.14 -2.78 22.66
CA PRO A 9 -23.15 -3.23 21.27
C PRO A 9 -23.25 -2.08 20.27
N PHE A 10 -23.93 -0.99 20.63
CA PHE A 10 -24.05 0.21 19.80
C PHE A 10 -22.74 1.00 19.76
N ILE A 11 -22.04 1.08 20.90
CA ILE A 11 -20.69 1.66 21.00
C ILE A 11 -19.71 0.82 20.18
N LEU A 12 -19.73 -0.51 20.29
CA LEU A 12 -18.87 -1.40 19.50
C LEU A 12 -19.15 -1.30 17.99
N LEU A 13 -20.42 -1.21 17.58
CA LEU A 13 -20.79 -1.04 16.18
C LEU A 13 -20.32 0.32 15.64
N PHE A 14 -20.56 1.41 16.37
CA PHE A 14 -20.10 2.75 15.99
C PHE A 14 -18.57 2.85 15.95
N LEU A 15 -17.88 2.20 16.90
CA LEU A 15 -16.43 2.12 16.93
C LEU A 15 -15.89 1.32 15.74
N SER A 16 -16.56 0.24 15.32
CA SER A 16 -16.16 -0.56 14.15
C SER A 16 -16.33 0.18 12.81
N THR A 17 -17.36 1.02 12.66
CA THR A 17 -17.57 1.85 11.46
C THR A 17 -16.71 3.11 11.44
N SER A 18 -16.15 3.51 12.59
CA SER A 18 -15.24 4.66 12.70
C SER A 18 -13.83 4.34 12.21
N PHE A 19 -13.51 3.06 12.02
CA PHE A 19 -12.32 2.64 11.31
C PHE A 19 -12.69 2.47 9.84
N SER A 20 -12.65 3.55 9.06
CA SER A 20 -12.47 3.40 7.61
C SER A 20 -11.16 2.65 7.44
N GLN A 21 -11.24 1.38 7.07
CA GLN A 21 -10.07 0.65 6.64
C GLN A 21 -9.84 1.05 5.20
N ASP A 22 -9.17 2.19 5.04
CA ASP A 22 -8.66 2.60 3.74
C ASP A 22 -7.58 1.57 3.36
N TYR A 23 -7.97 0.58 2.55
CA TYR A 23 -7.09 -0.49 2.07
C TYR A 23 -6.24 -0.04 0.88
N SER A 24 -6.25 1.25 0.55
CA SER A 24 -5.46 1.86 -0.51
C SER A 24 -4.66 3.03 0.03
N ILE A 25 -3.60 3.35 -0.70
CA ILE A 25 -2.76 4.51 -0.43
C ILE A 25 -3.00 5.50 -1.56
N ASN A 26 -3.25 6.76 -1.20
CA ASN A 26 -3.37 7.85 -2.15
C ASN A 26 -2.01 8.54 -2.29
N PHE A 27 -1.61 8.79 -3.54
CA PHE A 27 -0.38 9.49 -3.90
C PHE A 27 -0.80 10.82 -4.54
N ASP A 28 -0.42 11.94 -3.94
CA ASP A 28 -0.85 13.29 -4.36
C ASP A 28 -0.08 13.83 -5.58
N GLY A 29 0.91 13.07 -6.03
CA GLY A 29 1.75 13.39 -7.19
C GLY A 29 3.03 14.15 -6.86
N ASN A 30 3.30 14.49 -5.59
CA ASN A 30 4.51 15.18 -5.15
C ASN A 30 5.30 14.32 -4.15
N ASN A 31 6.42 13.74 -4.58
CA ASN A 31 7.40 13.07 -3.72
C ASN A 31 6.87 11.86 -2.92
N ASP A 32 5.73 11.28 -3.30
CA ASP A 32 5.15 10.13 -2.59
C ASP A 32 5.71 8.80 -3.07
N TYR A 33 6.12 7.96 -2.12
CA TYR A 33 6.55 6.58 -2.36
C TYR A 33 6.48 5.77 -1.06
N ILE A 34 6.41 4.45 -1.22
CA ILE A 34 6.60 3.50 -0.12
C ILE A 34 7.98 2.89 -0.28
N LEU A 35 8.81 2.97 0.77
CA LEU A 35 10.14 2.37 0.80
C LEU A 35 10.10 1.02 1.50
N ILE A 36 10.54 -0.02 0.79
CA ILE A 36 10.81 -1.34 1.36
C ILE A 36 12.35 -1.51 1.37
N PRO A 37 12.98 -1.71 2.54
CA PRO A 37 14.42 -1.97 2.61
C PRO A 37 14.82 -3.23 1.86
N ASP A 38 16.04 -3.24 1.32
CA ASP A 38 16.59 -4.40 0.63
C ASP A 38 16.62 -5.64 1.54
N HIS A 39 16.25 -6.78 0.98
CA HIS A 39 16.19 -8.04 1.70
C HIS A 39 16.32 -9.21 0.74
N ASN A 40 17.08 -10.24 1.13
CA ASN A 40 17.33 -11.41 0.29
C ASN A 40 16.06 -12.17 -0.11
N GLN A 41 15.00 -12.11 0.69
CA GLN A 41 13.69 -12.68 0.35
C GLN A 41 12.99 -11.97 -0.83
N LEU A 42 13.44 -10.76 -1.19
CA LEU A 42 12.96 -9.97 -2.32
C LEU A 42 13.91 -10.05 -3.53
N ASP A 43 14.98 -10.84 -3.44
CA ASP A 43 15.81 -11.23 -4.57
C ASP A 43 15.15 -12.42 -5.27
N LEU A 44 14.13 -12.16 -6.09
CA LEU A 44 13.45 -13.26 -6.76
C LEU A 44 14.34 -13.75 -7.93
N THR A 45 14.96 -14.90 -7.71
CA THR A 45 15.96 -15.52 -8.62
C THR A 45 15.35 -16.48 -9.63
N GLU A 46 14.11 -16.90 -9.42
CA GLU A 46 13.36 -17.80 -10.31
C GLU A 46 12.19 -17.04 -10.97
N ASN A 47 11.29 -17.74 -11.66
CA ASN A 47 10.14 -17.11 -12.30
C ASN A 47 9.20 -16.48 -11.24
N TYR A 48 8.76 -15.26 -11.48
CA TYR A 48 7.91 -14.49 -10.56
C TYR A 48 6.85 -13.66 -11.29
N THR A 49 5.85 -13.21 -10.53
CA THR A 49 4.83 -12.25 -10.97
C THR A 49 4.77 -11.10 -9.95
N ILE A 50 4.69 -9.86 -10.45
CA ILE A 50 4.36 -8.66 -9.67
C ILE A 50 3.09 -8.05 -10.27
N GLU A 51 2.09 -7.77 -9.44
CA GLU A 51 0.83 -7.14 -9.85
C GLU A 51 0.40 -6.08 -8.83
N ALA A 52 -0.29 -5.04 -9.31
CA ALA A 52 -0.83 -3.97 -8.49
C ALA A 52 -2.18 -3.49 -9.03
N TRP A 53 -3.08 -3.10 -8.13
CA TRP A 53 -4.32 -2.38 -8.47
C TRP A 53 -4.07 -0.89 -8.35
N ILE A 54 -4.26 -0.16 -9.44
CA ILE A 54 -3.91 1.25 -9.53
C ILE A 54 -5.08 2.07 -10.06
N PHE A 55 -5.19 3.30 -9.59
CA PHE A 55 -6.13 4.29 -10.11
C PHE A 55 -5.36 5.58 -10.43
N PRO A 56 -4.71 5.66 -11.61
CA PRO A 56 -3.91 6.83 -11.97
C PRO A 56 -4.84 8.02 -12.24
N GLU A 57 -4.65 9.11 -11.49
CA GLU A 57 -5.37 10.36 -11.70
C GLU A 57 -4.75 11.19 -12.85
N SER A 58 -3.49 10.94 -13.19
CA SER A 58 -2.81 11.54 -14.34
C SER A 58 -1.66 10.66 -14.86
N PHE A 59 -1.23 10.88 -16.10
CA PHE A 59 -0.07 10.21 -16.70
C PHE A 59 1.01 11.24 -17.04
N THR A 60 2.14 11.15 -16.36
CA THR A 60 3.32 12.01 -16.56
C THR A 60 4.50 11.16 -17.04
N TRP A 61 5.59 11.82 -17.49
CA TRP A 61 6.81 11.11 -17.84
C TRP A 61 7.43 10.51 -16.56
N LEU A 62 7.45 9.17 -16.47
CA LEU A 62 7.89 8.35 -15.32
C LEU A 62 6.97 8.41 -14.08
N ALA A 63 5.93 7.56 -14.07
CA ALA A 63 4.95 7.44 -12.97
C ALA A 63 4.93 6.01 -12.37
N GLY A 64 6.06 5.58 -11.79
CA GLY A 64 6.29 4.17 -11.41
C GLY A 64 5.50 3.68 -10.20
N ILE A 65 5.05 2.41 -10.23
CA ILE A 65 4.12 1.80 -9.27
C ILE A 65 4.63 0.47 -8.66
N VAL A 66 5.76 -0.07 -9.10
CA VAL A 66 6.65 -0.87 -8.23
C VAL A 66 8.06 -0.63 -8.71
N SER A 67 9.08 -0.65 -7.86
CA SER A 67 10.41 -0.88 -8.40
C SER A 67 11.44 -1.38 -7.39
N LYS A 68 12.34 -2.22 -7.87
CA LYS A 68 13.68 -2.51 -7.39
C LYS A 68 14.63 -2.30 -8.57
N TYR A 69 15.87 -1.91 -8.34
CA TYR A 69 16.86 -1.89 -9.40
C TYR A 69 18.22 -1.88 -8.73
N GLN A 70 19.20 -2.42 -9.39
CA GLN A 70 20.54 -2.51 -8.89
C GLN A 70 21.49 -2.23 -10.03
N THR A 71 22.04 -1.06 -10.02
CA THR A 71 22.69 -0.46 -11.14
C THR A 71 24.18 -0.90 -11.15
N SER A 72 24.95 -0.90 -12.24
CA SER A 72 25.93 0.19 -12.39
C SER A 72 25.33 1.36 -13.13
N GLY A 73 24.28 1.06 -13.92
CA GLY A 73 23.19 1.95 -14.36
C GLY A 73 21.75 1.50 -13.99
N ALA A 74 21.40 0.19 -13.97
CA ALA A 74 20.13 -0.42 -13.43
C ALA A 74 20.21 -1.97 -13.28
N ASN A 75 19.46 -2.66 -12.37
CA ASN A 75 19.18 -4.13 -12.34
C ASN A 75 17.99 -4.53 -11.40
N GLY A 76 16.82 -4.87 -11.94
CA GLY A 76 15.89 -5.82 -11.29
C GLY A 76 14.69 -5.24 -10.53
N TYR A 77 13.53 -5.34 -11.20
CA TYR A 77 12.13 -4.93 -10.99
C TYR A 77 11.74 -3.47 -11.24
N LEU A 78 10.96 -3.15 -12.25
CA LEU A 78 10.17 -1.92 -12.21
C LEU A 78 8.82 -2.23 -12.82
N LEU A 79 7.78 -1.71 -12.22
CA LEU A 79 6.41 -1.67 -12.68
C LEU A 79 6.01 -0.19 -12.75
#